data_AF-A0A8J5N7C2-F1
#
_entry.id   AF-A0A8J5N7C2-F1
#
_cell.length_a   1.000
_cell.length_b   1.000
_cell.length_c   1.000
_cell.angle_alpha   90.00
_cell.angle_beta   90.00
_cell.angle_gamma   90.00
#
_symmetry.space_group_name_H-M   'P 1'
#
loop_
_entity.id
_entity.type
_entity.pdbx_description
1 polymer ?
#
loop_
_entity_poly.entity_id
_entity_poly.type
_entity_poly.pdbx_seq_one_letter_code
_entity_poly.pdbx_strand_id
1 'polypeptide(L)'
;MAWLRDDFLLWVPRIWLIEQIPGPKGLPILGNALDVNVEPREFFLLVCEYCDFGNIARIWIGPLPYILVSEAKSAEVVHRVAPLTLCLA
;
A
#
# COMPACT_ATOMS: atom_id res chain seq x y z
N MET A 1 -10.93 9.63 -16.48
CA MET A 1 -9.51 9.68 -16.91
C MET A 1 -8.83 11.05 -16.75
N ALA A 2 -9.47 12.07 -16.15
CA ALA A 2 -8.82 13.35 -15.82
C ALA A 2 -8.27 13.37 -14.37
N TRP A 3 -8.99 12.76 -13.43
CA TRP A 3 -8.61 12.67 -11.99
C TRP A 3 -7.23 12.04 -11.73
N LEU A 4 -6.84 10.99 -12.45
CA LEU A 4 -5.52 10.33 -12.29
C LEU A 4 -4.31 11.23 -12.63
N ARG A 5 -4.50 12.27 -13.45
CA ARG A 5 -3.39 13.09 -13.97
C ARG A 5 -3.01 14.22 -13.02
N ASP A 6 -4.00 14.81 -12.36
CA ASP A 6 -3.80 15.87 -11.36
C ASP A 6 -3.28 15.30 -10.03
N ASP A 7 -3.75 14.11 -9.64
CA ASP A 7 -3.20 13.38 -8.49
C ASP A 7 -1.73 13.02 -8.69
N PHE A 8 -1.34 12.59 -9.90
CA PHE A 8 0.04 12.16 -10.17
C PHE A 8 1.06 13.28 -9.92
N LEU A 9 0.76 14.52 -10.33
CA LEU A 9 1.66 15.67 -10.15
C LEU A 9 1.77 16.13 -8.67
N LEU A 10 0.70 16.00 -7.90
CA LEU A 10 0.71 16.25 -6.45
C LEU A 10 1.33 15.10 -5.64
N TRP A 11 1.45 13.93 -6.26
CA TRP A 11 1.90 12.71 -5.62
C TRP A 11 3.42 12.53 -5.68
N VAL A 12 4.10 12.98 -6.75
CA VAL A 12 5.57 12.93 -6.87
C VAL A 12 6.31 13.51 -5.65
N PRO A 13 5.89 14.67 -5.07
CA PRO A 13 6.52 15.21 -3.87
C PRO A 13 6.21 14.43 -2.58
N ARG A 14 5.45 13.34 -2.60
CA ARG A 14 5.13 12.57 -1.38
C ARG A 14 5.75 11.17 -1.39
N ILE A 15 6.28 10.73 -2.53
CA ILE A 15 6.94 9.44 -2.70
C ILE A 15 8.06 9.24 -1.68
N TRP A 16 8.86 10.27 -1.40
CA TRP A 16 9.96 10.17 -0.45
C TRP A 16 9.51 9.88 0.99
N LEU A 17 8.27 10.23 1.36
CA LEU A 17 7.71 9.89 2.68
C LEU A 17 7.32 8.42 2.72
N ILE A 18 6.76 7.95 1.62
CA ILE A 18 6.33 6.56 1.45
C ILE A 18 7.54 5.62 1.43
N GLU A 19 8.65 6.03 0.80
CA GLU A 19 9.90 5.26 0.79
C GLU A 19 10.55 5.06 2.17
N GLN A 20 10.18 5.86 3.18
CA GLN A 20 10.66 5.68 4.55
C GLN A 20 9.88 4.60 5.32
N ILE A 21 8.73 4.17 4.81
CA ILE A 21 7.93 3.11 5.42
C ILE A 21 8.58 1.76 5.07
N PRO A 22 8.82 0.89 6.07
CA PRO A 22 9.42 -0.42 5.84
C PRO A 22 8.49 -1.31 5.01
N GLY A 23 9.05 -2.27 4.29
CA GLY A 23 8.26 -3.22 3.51
C GLY A 23 9.11 -4.04 2.55
N PRO A 24 8.47 -4.99 1.86
CA PRO A 24 9.14 -5.81 0.85
C PRO A 24 9.70 -4.96 -0.28
N LYS A 25 10.86 -5.39 -0.79
CA LYS A 25 11.51 -4.78 -1.95
C LYS A 25 10.79 -5.24 -3.21
N GLY A 26 10.25 -4.28 -3.97
CA GLY A 26 9.62 -4.55 -5.24
C GLY A 26 10.57 -4.47 -6.43
N LEU A 27 10.16 -5.06 -7.54
CA LEU A 27 10.85 -4.97 -8.83
C LEU A 27 10.80 -3.53 -9.37
N PRO A 28 11.78 -3.13 -10.21
CA PRO A 28 11.70 -1.87 -10.93
C PRO A 28 10.40 -1.76 -11.71
N ILE A 29 9.74 -0.60 -11.65
CA ILE A 29 8.47 -0.27 -12.33
C ILE A 29 7.25 -1.06 -11.83
N LEU A 30 7.36 -2.37 -11.61
CA LEU A 30 6.24 -3.25 -11.23
C LEU A 30 5.99 -3.29 -9.72
N GLY A 31 6.99 -3.01 -8.90
CA GLY A 31 6.88 -3.22 -7.46
C GLY A 31 6.72 -4.70 -7.10
N ASN A 32 5.82 -4.99 -6.17
CA ASN A 32 5.45 -6.32 -5.68
C ASN A 32 4.23 -6.90 -6.43
N ALA A 33 3.88 -6.35 -7.60
CA ALA A 33 2.68 -6.75 -8.34
C ALA A 33 2.65 -8.24 -8.68
N LEU A 34 3.81 -8.86 -8.92
CA LEU A 34 3.92 -10.30 -9.18
C LEU A 34 3.74 -11.12 -7.90
N ASP A 35 4.25 -10.64 -6.77
CA ASP A 35 4.16 -11.34 -5.48
C ASP A 35 2.71 -11.41 -4.99
N VAL A 36 1.93 -10.35 -5.24
CA VAL A 36 0.51 -10.31 -4.85
C VAL A 36 -0.42 -10.95 -5.88
N ASN A 37 0.09 -11.40 -7.04
CA ASN A 37 -0.72 -12.05 -8.07
C ASN A 37 -0.97 -13.54 -7.74
N VAL A 38 -1.57 -13.77 -6.57
CA VAL A 38 -1.83 -15.10 -6.01
C VAL A 38 -3.29 -15.24 -5.64
N GLU A 39 -3.71 -16.47 -5.28
CA GLU A 39 -5.06 -16.71 -4.80
C GLU A 39 -5.34 -15.93 -3.49
N PRO A 40 -6.59 -15.54 -3.20
CA PRO A 40 -6.93 -14.71 -2.04
C PRO A 40 -6.41 -15.24 -0.70
N ARG A 41 -6.38 -16.56 -0.54
CA ARG A 41 -5.83 -17.21 0.66
C ARG A 41 -4.33 -16.95 0.82
N GLU A 42 -3.58 -17.16 -0.24
CA GLU A 42 -2.13 -16.95 -0.26
C GLU A 42 -1.80 -15.46 -0.12
N PHE A 43 -2.62 -14.60 -0.73
CA PHE A 43 -2.52 -13.15 -0.55
C PHE A 43 -2.68 -12.75 0.92
N PHE A 44 -3.64 -13.32 1.64
CA PHE A 44 -3.83 -13.04 3.05
C PHE A 44 -2.62 -13.48 3.89
N LEU A 45 -2.06 -14.66 3.61
CA LEU A 45 -0.83 -15.13 4.28
C LEU A 45 0.35 -14.20 4.01
N LEU A 46 0.52 -13.76 2.75
CA LEU A 46 1.54 -12.80 2.36
C LEU A 46 1.39 -11.46 3.10
N VAL A 47 0.16 -10.96 3.26
CA VAL A 47 -0.10 -9.74 4.04
C VAL A 47 0.23 -9.94 5.53
N CYS A 48 -0.04 -11.12 6.09
CA CYS A 48 0.39 -11.45 7.44
C CYS A 48 1.91 -11.44 7.58
N GLU A 49 2.65 -12.01 6.63
CA GLU A 49 4.12 -11.95 6.60
C GLU A 49 4.60 -10.49 6.52
N TYR A 50 3.94 -9.64 5.74
CA TYR A 50 4.29 -8.22 5.65
C TYR A 50 4.05 -7.44 6.95
N CYS A 51 3.27 -7.97 7.90
CA CYS A 51 3.13 -7.39 9.23
C CYS A 51 4.41 -7.52 10.06
N ASP A 52 5.34 -8.42 9.70
CA ASP A 52 6.64 -8.56 10.38
C ASP A 52 7.56 -7.34 10.17
N PHE A 53 7.28 -6.51 9.15
CA PHE A 53 7.96 -5.22 8.96
C PHE A 53 7.52 -4.16 9.98
N GLY A 54 6.43 -4.39 10.72
CA GLY A 54 5.91 -3.53 11.77
C GLY A 54 4.41 -3.25 11.65
N ASN A 55 3.91 -2.32 12.47
CA ASN A 55 2.47 -1.96 12.48
C ASN A 55 1.99 -1.31 11.16
N ILE A 56 2.93 -0.84 10.34
CA ILE A 56 2.70 -0.23 9.04
C ILE A 56 3.76 -0.78 8.08
N ALA A 57 3.32 -1.29 6.93
CA ALA A 57 4.20 -1.77 5.87
C ALA A 57 3.80 -1.19 4.51
N ARG A 58 4.79 -1.00 3.63
CA ARG A 58 4.59 -0.51 2.26
C ARG A 58 4.74 -1.62 1.25
N ILE A 59 3.78 -1.72 0.32
CA ILE A 59 3.94 -2.44 -0.94
C ILE A 59 3.75 -1.50 -2.12
N TRP A 60 4.43 -1.79 -3.23
CA TRP A 60 4.28 -1.07 -4.49
C TRP A 60 3.55 -1.95 -5.49
N ILE A 61 2.50 -1.45 -6.15
CA ILE A 61 1.86 -2.13 -7.28
C ILE A 61 1.97 -1.20 -8.48
N GLY A 62 2.94 -1.48 -9.34
CA GLY A 62 3.34 -0.52 -10.35
C GLY A 62 3.86 0.78 -9.69
N PRO A 63 3.42 1.97 -10.17
CA PRO A 63 3.74 3.25 -9.55
C PRO A 63 2.87 3.57 -8.33
N LEU A 64 1.90 2.72 -7.96
CA LEU A 64 0.94 3.00 -6.90
C LEU A 64 1.42 2.41 -5.56
N PRO A 65 1.50 3.22 -4.50
CA PRO A 65 1.84 2.75 -3.17
C PRO A 65 0.59 2.21 -2.47
N TYR A 66 0.75 1.10 -1.77
CA TYR A 66 -0.26 0.59 -0.87
C TYR A 66 0.36 0.47 0.52
N ILE A 67 -0.35 1.00 1.51
CA ILE A 67 0.08 0.98 2.90
C ILE A 67 -0.79 -0.01 3.66
N LEU A 68 -0.16 -1.04 4.18
CA LEU A 68 -0.76 -2.04 5.03
C LEU A 68 -0.71 -1.53 6.46
N VAL A 69 -1.84 -1.58 7.16
CA VAL A 69 -1.99 -1.12 8.54
C VAL A 69 -2.53 -2.29 9.35
N SER A 70 -1.76 -2.78 10.30
CA SER A 70 -2.17 -3.91 11.16
C SER A 70 -2.74 -3.47 12.51
N GLU A 71 -2.49 -2.23 12.94
CA GLU A 71 -3.01 -1.69 14.19
C GLU A 71 -4.40 -1.08 14.04
N ALA A 72 -5.37 -1.56 14.84
CA ALA A 72 -6.77 -1.11 14.80
C ALA A 72 -6.94 0.40 15.03
N LYS A 73 -6.13 1.00 15.91
CA LYS A 73 -6.16 2.45 16.18
C LYS A 73 -5.80 3.27 14.94
N SER A 74 -4.79 2.82 14.19
CA SER A 74 -4.36 3.46 12.95
C SER A 74 -5.40 3.28 11.85
N ALA A 75 -6.01 2.10 11.76
CA ALA A 75 -7.10 1.82 10.83
C ALA A 75 -8.34 2.71 11.12
N GLU A 76 -8.68 2.94 12.38
CA GLU A 76 -9.79 3.81 12.78
C GLU A 76 -9.58 5.26 12.30
N VAL A 77 -8.36 5.78 12.45
CA VAL A 77 -8.02 7.13 11.97
C VAL A 77 -8.18 7.20 10.45
N VAL A 78 -7.63 6.23 9.71
CA VAL A 78 -7.71 6.20 8.24
C VAL A 78 -9.16 6.12 7.77
N HIS A 79 -9.98 5.27 8.40
CA HIS A 79 -11.40 5.14 8.09
C HIS A 79 -12.16 6.46 8.26
N ARG A 80 -11.83 7.24 9.30
CA ARG A 80 -12.46 8.55 9.55
C ARG A 80 -12.06 9.63 8.54
N VAL A 81 -10.83 9.60 8.02
CA VAL A 81 -10.30 10.64 7.12
C VAL A 81 -10.42 10.32 5.63
N ALA A 82 -10.48 9.04 5.27
CA ALA A 82 -10.54 8.56 3.89
C ALA A 82 -11.74 7.61 3.71
N PRO A 83 -12.98 8.14 3.61
CA PRO A 83 -14.18 7.32 3.62
C PRO A 83 -14.36 6.38 2.41
N LEU A 84 -13.48 6.41 1.38
CA LEU A 84 -13.71 5.68 0.12
C LEU A 84 -12.52 4.88 -0.46
N THR A 85 -11.35 4.83 0.19
CA THR A 85 -10.15 4.19 -0.44
C THR A 85 -9.61 2.98 0.32
N LEU A 86 -10.09 2.69 1.53
CA LEU A 86 -9.51 1.65 2.38
C LEU A 86 -10.52 0.58 2.78
N CYS A 87 -11.00 -0.19 1.79
CA CYS A 87 -11.58 -1.51 2.01
C CYS A 87 -11.26 -2.34 0.77
N LEU A 88 -10.14 -3.06 0.79
CA LEU A 88 -10.08 -4.30 0.05
C LEU A 88 -11.10 -5.24 0.72
N ALA A 89 -12.23 -5.42 0.05
CA ALA A 89 -13.09 -6.59 0.13
C ALA A 89 -13.30 -7.09 -1.30
#